data_AF-A0A521WKK8-F1
#
_entry.id   AF-A0A521WKK8-F1
#
_cell.length_a   1.000
_cell.length_b   1.000
_cell.length_c   1.000
_cell.angle_alpha   90.00
_cell.angle_beta   90.00
_cell.angle_gamma   90.00
#
_symmetry.space_group_name_H-M   'P 1'
#
loop_
_entity.id
_entity.type
_entity.pdbx_description
1 polymer ?
#
loop_
_entity_poly.entity_id
_entity_poly.type
_entity_poly.pdbx_seq_one_letter_code
_entity_poly.pdbx_strand_id
1 'polypeptide(L)'
;MQKLKIVEVDAEKLKLTPRQKEVWLLLACGNTDKKIAKRLGVSWSTAYTHRWNLLRKFKKLLGFRPTIADLVQIALALGEIENKFKKKETAPATKT
;
A
#
# COMPACT_ATOMS: atom_id res chain seq x y z
N MET A 1 -14.48 7.84 14.17
CA MET A 1 -13.47 7.40 13.17
C MET A 1 -13.92 7.93 11.80
N GLN A 2 -13.32 9.00 11.29
CA GLN A 2 -13.69 9.54 9.98
C GLN A 2 -13.29 8.50 8.91
N LYS A 3 -14.29 7.85 8.29
CA LYS A 3 -14.11 7.01 7.12
C LYS A 3 -13.62 7.88 5.96
N LEU A 4 -12.59 7.41 5.27
CA LEU A 4 -11.92 8.02 4.13
C LEU A 4 -12.90 8.74 3.18
N LYS A 5 -12.75 10.06 3.03
CA LYS A 5 -12.92 10.67 1.71
C LYS A 5 -11.67 10.29 0.94
N ILE A 6 -11.83 9.42 -0.05
CA ILE A 6 -10.79 9.01 -0.99
C ILE A 6 -10.50 10.25 -1.85
N VAL A 7 -9.78 11.21 -1.29
CA VAL A 7 -9.42 12.45 -1.97
C VAL A 7 -8.23 12.12 -2.85
N GLU A 8 -8.49 11.90 -4.15
CA GLU A 8 -7.60 12.27 -5.26
C GLU A 8 -6.11 12.22 -4.91
N VAL A 9 -5.63 11.03 -4.53
CA VAL A 9 -4.20 10.84 -4.31
C VAL A 9 -3.59 10.65 -5.69
N ASP A 10 -3.22 11.76 -6.35
CA ASP A 10 -2.47 11.69 -7.59
C ASP A 10 -1.14 10.99 -7.32
N ALA A 11 -0.78 9.99 -8.13
CA ALA A 11 0.51 9.31 -8.03
C ALA A 11 1.69 10.31 -8.05
N GLU A 12 1.53 11.40 -8.79
CA GLU A 12 2.44 12.55 -8.88
C GLU A 12 2.68 13.23 -7.51
N LYS A 13 1.66 13.32 -6.66
CA LYS A 13 1.75 13.98 -5.33
C LYS A 13 2.52 13.14 -4.32
N LEU A 14 2.54 11.82 -4.47
CA LEU A 14 3.19 10.92 -3.52
C LEU A 14 4.73 11.06 -3.52
N LYS A 15 5.34 11.54 -4.62
CA LYS A 15 6.79 11.79 -4.81
C LYS A 15 7.67 10.79 -4.03
N LEU A 16 7.34 9.51 -4.06
CA LEU A 16 8.07 8.48 -3.30
C LEU A 16 9.40 8.20 -4.01
N THR A 17 10.46 8.00 -3.23
CA THR A 17 11.69 7.45 -3.81
C THR A 17 11.45 5.99 -4.22
N PRO A 18 12.23 5.41 -5.16
CA PRO A 18 12.07 4.01 -5.56
C PRO A 18 12.04 3.05 -4.36
N ARG A 19 12.94 3.25 -3.40
CA ARG A 19 12.99 2.43 -2.17
C ARG A 19 11.77 2.62 -1.27
N GLN A 20 11.22 3.83 -1.18
CA GLN A 20 9.98 4.08 -0.45
C GLN A 20 8.78 3.39 -1.10
N LYS A 21 8.72 3.42 -2.44
CA LYS A 21 7.69 2.73 -3.22
C LYS A 21 7.77 1.21 -3.01
N GLU A 22 8.95 0.61 -3.09
CA GLU A 22 9.14 -0.83 -2.79
C GLU A 22 8.61 -1.23 -1.41
N VAL A 23 9.01 -0.49 -0.36
CA VAL A 23 8.58 -0.76 1.01
C VAL A 23 7.07 -0.62 1.15
N TRP A 24 6.49 0.40 0.53
CA TRP A 24 5.03 0.61 0.52
C TRP A 24 4.29 -0.56 -0.13
N LEU A 25 4.71 -1.01 -1.31
CA LEU A 25 4.06 -2.12 -2.01
C LEU A 25 4.19 -3.43 -1.21
N LEU A 26 5.34 -3.69 -0.59
CA LEU A 26 5.49 -4.88 0.25
C LEU A 26 4.58 -4.84 1.48
N LEU A 27 4.41 -3.67 2.11
CA LEU A 27 3.46 -3.47 3.22
C LEU A 27 2.02 -3.67 2.77
N ALA A 28 1.64 -3.12 1.62
CA ALA A 28 0.30 -3.26 1.06
C ALA A 28 0.01 -4.71 0.63
N CYS A 29 1.02 -5.49 0.26
CA CYS A 29 0.93 -6.95 0.09
C CYS A 29 0.89 -7.74 1.41
N GLY A 30 0.84 -7.08 2.58
CA GLY A 30 0.76 -7.73 3.88
C GLY A 30 2.07 -8.33 4.40
N ASN A 31 3.22 -7.91 3.88
CA ASN A 31 4.51 -8.36 4.42
C ASN A 31 4.81 -7.68 5.76
N THR A 32 5.30 -8.46 6.71
CA THR A 32 5.83 -7.94 7.99
C THR A 32 7.20 -7.32 7.78
N ASP A 33 7.65 -6.45 8.70
CA ASP A 33 8.98 -5.82 8.66
C ASP A 33 10.11 -6.86 8.54
N LYS A 34 9.94 -8.06 9.14
CA LYS A 34 10.88 -9.18 9.00
C LYS A 34 10.92 -9.76 7.58
N LYS A 35 9.76 -9.92 6.93
CA LYS A 35 9.69 -10.38 5.52
C LYS A 35 10.22 -9.33 4.56
N ILE A 36 9.92 -8.05 4.83
CA ILE A 36 10.46 -6.91 4.07
C ILE A 36 11.97 -6.90 4.15
N ALA A 37 12.54 -6.99 5.36
CA ALA A 37 13.99 -7.05 5.57
C ALA A 37 14.66 -8.13 4.71
N LYS A 38 14.13 -9.36 4.74
CA LYS A 38 14.61 -10.49 3.92
C LYS A 38 14.54 -10.20 2.42
N ARG A 39 13.41 -9.68 1.92
CA ARG A 39 13.21 -9.36 0.50
C ARG A 39 14.13 -8.23 0.03
N LEU A 40 14.42 -7.28 0.91
CA LEU A 40 15.19 -6.08 0.61
C LEU A 40 16.69 -6.23 0.88
N GLY A 41 17.13 -7.38 1.43
CA GLY A 41 18.53 -7.64 1.78
C GLY A 41 19.07 -6.78 2.92
N VAL A 42 18.21 -6.33 3.85
CA VAL A 42 18.58 -5.43 4.95
C VAL A 42 18.28 -6.05 6.32
N SER A 43 18.79 -5.44 7.38
CA SER A 43 18.43 -5.81 8.75
C SER A 43 16.96 -5.49 9.06
N TRP A 44 16.40 -6.18 10.05
CA TRP A 44 15.05 -5.89 10.53
C TRP A 44 14.90 -4.44 11.03
N SER A 45 15.92 -3.90 11.72
CA SER A 45 15.92 -2.52 12.21
C SER A 45 15.96 -1.49 11.07
N THR A 46 16.67 -1.79 9.98
CA THR A 46 16.67 -0.95 8.77
C THR A 46 15.31 -0.99 8.08
N ALA A 47 14.67 -2.16 7.95
CA ALA A 47 13.32 -2.27 7.40
C ALA A 47 12.28 -1.52 8.24
N TYR A 48 12.37 -1.62 9.58
CA TYR A 48 11.54 -0.83 10.50
C TYR A 48 11.74 0.68 10.29
N THR A 49 12.99 1.13 10.16
CA THR A 49 13.32 2.53 9.86
C THR A 49 12.74 2.98 8.52
N HIS A 50 12.81 2.15 7.49
CA HIS A 50 12.17 2.44 6.19
C HIS A 50 10.66 2.61 6.34
N ARG A 51 9.97 1.69 7.03
CA ARG A 51 8.54 1.79 7.31
C ARG A 51 8.20 3.05 8.10
N TRP A 52 8.98 3.38 9.14
CA TRP A 52 8.74 4.57 9.96
C TRP A 52 8.87 5.86 9.13
N ASN A 53 9.93 5.96 8.32
CA ASN A 53 10.13 7.10 7.42
C ASN A 53 9.03 7.22 6.36
N LEU A 54 8.58 6.09 5.81
CA LEU A 54 7.46 6.03 4.87
C LEU A 54 6.18 6.58 5.53
N LEU A 55 5.78 6.05 6.69
CA LEU A 55 4.58 6.48 7.40
C LEU A 55 4.65 7.95 7.81
N ARG A 56 5.84 8.45 8.19
CA ARG A 56 6.06 9.88 8.48
C ARG A 56 5.81 10.75 7.24
N LYS A 57 6.27 10.30 6.05
CA LYS A 57 6.03 11.00 4.79
C LYS A 57 4.55 11.01 4.42
N PHE A 58 3.88 9.86 4.48
CA PHE A 58 2.44 9.80 4.24
C PHE A 58 1.65 10.66 5.23
N LYS A 59 2.03 10.68 6.52
CA LYS A 59 1.40 11.57 7.51
C LYS A 59 1.51 13.03 7.12
N LYS A 60 2.67 13.47 6.62
CA LYS A 60 2.87 14.83 6.15
C LYS A 60 2.01 15.15 4.92
N LEU A 61 1.85 14.19 4.01
CA LEU A 61 1.07 14.36 2.77
C LEU A 61 -0.45 14.35 3.01
N LEU A 62 -0.92 13.44 3.85
CA LEU A 62 -2.35 13.22 4.08
C LEU A 62 -2.91 14.01 5.28
N GLY A 63 -2.05 14.57 6.12
CA GLY A 63 -2.45 15.27 7.35
C GLY A 63 -2.80 14.35 8.53
N PHE A 64 -2.86 13.03 8.33
CA PHE A 64 -3.14 12.05 9.38
C PHE A 64 -2.22 10.83 9.26
N ARG A 65 -2.06 10.07 10.36
CA ARG A 65 -1.24 8.85 10.34
C ARG A 65 -2.04 7.74 9.62
N PRO A 66 -1.60 7.26 8.44
CA PRO A 66 -2.32 6.21 7.74
C PRO A 66 -2.15 4.86 8.45
N THR A 67 -3.18 4.04 8.35
CA THR A 67 -3.18 2.63 8.71
C THR A 67 -2.67 1.79 7.54
N ILE A 68 -2.41 0.49 7.78
CA ILE A 68 -2.05 -0.44 6.69
C ILE A 68 -3.19 -0.53 5.68
N ALA A 69 -4.45 -0.51 6.14
CA ALA A 69 -5.61 -0.54 5.26
C ALA A 69 -5.62 0.66 4.31
N ASP A 70 -5.33 1.86 4.80
CA ASP A 70 -5.23 3.06 3.96
C ASP A 70 -4.13 2.90 2.89
N LEU A 71 -2.96 2.38 3.27
CA LEU A 71 -1.86 2.13 2.34
C LEU A 71 -2.25 1.11 1.25
N VAL A 72 -3.03 0.08 1.60
CA VAL A 72 -3.56 -0.91 0.65
C VAL A 72 -4.56 -0.25 -0.30
N GLN A 73 -5.50 0.53 0.23
CA GLN A 73 -6.51 1.21 -0.59
C GLN A 73 -5.86 2.18 -1.58
N ILE A 74 -4.84 2.93 -1.16
CA ILE A 74 -4.08 3.82 -2.05
C ILE A 74 -3.38 2.99 -3.14
N ALA A 75 -2.77 1.85 -2.80
CA ALA A 75 -2.05 1.03 -3.77
C ALA A 75 -2.99 0.45 -4.84
N LEU A 76 -4.19 0.02 -4.41
CA LEU A 76 -5.24 -0.45 -5.31
C LEU A 76 -5.80 0.70 -6.18
N ALA A 77 -6.03 1.87 -5.61
CA ALA A 77 -6.56 3.03 -6.32
C ALA A 77 -5.59 3.54 -7.40
N LEU A 78 -4.28 3.45 -7.16
CA LEU A 78 -3.25 3.77 -8.15
C LEU A 78 -2.98 2.64 -9.15
N GLY A 79 -3.60 1.47 -8.99
CA GLY A 79 -3.36 0.31 -9.86
C GLY A 79 -1.99 -0.35 -9.68
N GLU A 80 -1.29 -0.06 -8.57
CA GLU A 80 0.06 -0.60 -8.29
C GLU A 80 0.01 -2.04 -7.76
N ILE A 81 -1.16 -2.48 -7.28
CA ILE A 81 -1.41 -3.86 -6.82
C ILE A 81 -2.72 -4.35 -7.43
N GLU A 82 -2.73 -5.59 -7.89
CA GLU A 82 -3.92 -6.25 -8.41
C GLU A 82 -4.80 -6.79 -7.28
N ASN A 83 -6.10 -6.45 -7.30
CA ASN A 83 -7.06 -7.06 -6.39
C ASN A 83 -7.48 -8.45 -6.89
N LYS A 84 -6.79 -9.50 -6.40
CA LYS A 84 -7.13 -10.90 -6.68
C LYS A 84 -8.45 -11.38 -6.05
N PHE A 85 -9.14 -10.53 -5.29
CA PHE A 85 -10.46 -10.80 -4.72
C PHE A 85 -11.62 -10.16 -5.52
N LYS A 86 -11.42 -9.73 -6.78
CA LYS A 86 -12.59 -9.46 -7.64
C LYS A 86 -13.49 -10.69 -7.59
N LYS A 87 -14.75 -10.50 -7.15
CA LYS A 87 -15.80 -11.52 -7.25
C LYS A 87 -15.65 -12.15 -8.64
N LYS A 88 -15.58 -13.48 -8.72
CA LYS A 88 -15.86 -14.18 -9.97
C LYS A 88 -17.18 -13.59 -10.46
N GLU A 89 -17.11 -12.79 -11.51
CA GLU A 89 -18.27 -12.44 -12.31
C GLU A 89 -18.78 -13.80 -12.77
N THR A 90 -19.90 -14.21 -12.18
CA THR A 90 -20.58 -15.43 -12.57
C THR A 90 -21.03 -15.16 -14.00
N ALA A 91 -20.34 -15.77 -14.96
CA ALA A 91 -20.79 -15.81 -16.33
C ALA A 91 -22.28 -16.24 -16.30
N PRO A 92 -23.17 -15.56 -17.03
CA PRO A 92 -24.57 -15.91 -17.04
C PRO A 92 -24.66 -17.38 -17.48
N ALA A 93 -25.31 -18.19 -16.66
CA ALA A 93 -25.68 -19.55 -17.03
C ALA A 93 -26.49 -19.46 -18.32
N THR A 94 -25.88 -19.84 -19.44
CA THR A 94 -26.60 -20.26 -20.64
C THR A 94 -27.39 -21.50 -20.24
N LYS A 95 -28.64 -21.28 -19.81
CA LYS A 95 -29.65 -22.32 -19.76
C LYS A 95 -30.02 -22.66 -21.20
N THR A 96 -29.69 -23.88 -21.59
CA THR A 96 -30.19 -24.58 -22.79
C THR A 96 -31.69 -24.79 -22.68
#